data_AF-A0A7S2GJD5-F1
#
_entry.id   AF-A0A7S2GJD5-F1
#
_cell.length_a   1.000
_cell.length_b   1.000
_cell.length_c   1.000
_cell.angle_alpha   90.00
_cell.angle_beta   90.00
_cell.angle_gamma   90.00
#
_symmetry.space_group_name_H-M   'P 1'
#
loop_
_entity.id
_entity.type
_entity.pdbx_description
1 polymer ?
#
loop_
_entity_poly.entity_id
_entity_poly.type
_entity_poly.pdbx_seq_one_letter_code
_entity_poly.pdbx_strand_id
1 'polypeptide(L)'
;RCMPGMFRRTIRLMTNGIRPVWIFDGKPPQLKSGELARRTSARSKAKEELKAAQESGSVEDIDKFQKRLVKVTRSQNADAKKLLRLMGVPVVEAPGEAEA
;
A
#
# COMPACT_ATOMS: atom_id res chain seq x y z
N ARG A 1 -1.62 -4.81 5.77
CA ARG A 1 -0.69 -5.94 6.06
C ARG A 1 0.52 -5.94 5.12
N CYS A 2 1.20 -4.81 4.92
CA CYS A 2 2.24 -4.66 3.89
C CYS A 2 3.63 -5.21 4.29
N MET A 3 4.07 -4.99 5.53
CA MET A 3 5.44 -5.28 5.98
C MET A 3 5.84 -6.78 5.96
N PRO A 4 5.07 -7.72 6.56
CA PRO A 4 5.48 -9.12 6.62
C PRO A 4 5.47 -9.82 5.26
N GLY A 5 4.59 -9.39 4.35
CA GLY A 5 4.46 -9.97 3.02
C GLY A 5 5.65 -9.63 2.13
N MET A 6 6.12 -8.37 2.19
CA MET A 6 7.23 -7.90 1.38
C MET A 6 8.56 -8.54 1.79
N PHE A 7 8.77 -8.71 3.09
CA PHE A 7 9.94 -9.42 3.65
C PHE A 7 10.00 -10.88 3.17
N ARG A 8 8.92 -11.65 3.38
CA ARG A 8 8.87 -13.07 2.97
C ARG A 8 9.03 -13.24 1.46
N ARG A 9 8.44 -12.34 0.67
CA ARG A 9 8.56 -12.37 -0.80
C ARG A 9 9.98 -12.06 -1.25
N THR A 10 10.62 -11.08 -0.63
CA THR A 10 12.01 -10.71 -0.93
C THR A 10 12.96 -11.85 -0.62
N ILE A 11 12.81 -12.51 0.53
CA ILE A 11 13.57 -13.72 0.88
C ILE A 11 13.36 -14.81 -0.16
N ARG A 12 12.09 -15.10 -0.54
CA ARG A 12 11.79 -16.13 -1.53
C ARG A 12 12.41 -15.85 -2.91
N LEU A 13 12.47 -14.59 -3.32
CA LEU A 13 13.13 -14.19 -4.57
C LEU A 13 14.64 -14.40 -4.48
N MET A 14 15.26 -14.00 -3.37
CA MET A 14 16.69 -14.19 -3.13
C MET A 14 17.07 -15.67 -3.02
N THR A 15 16.26 -16.52 -2.37
CA THR A 15 16.50 -17.97 -2.30
C THR A 15 16.41 -18.65 -3.66
N ASN A 16 15.69 -18.05 -4.61
CA ASN A 16 15.59 -18.51 -5.98
C ASN A 16 16.69 -17.92 -6.90
N GLY A 17 17.68 -17.22 -6.33
CA GLY A 17 18.78 -16.60 -7.09
C GLY A 17 18.40 -15.32 -7.85
N ILE A 18 17.19 -14.81 -7.66
CA ILE A 18 16.75 -13.55 -8.25
C ILE A 18 17.24 -12.40 -7.36
N ARG A 19 17.82 -11.37 -7.99
CA ARG A 19 18.24 -10.13 -7.30
C ARG A 19 17.13 -9.08 -7.43
N PRO A 20 16.19 -8.97 -6.47
CA PRO A 20 15.10 -8.01 -6.56
C PRO A 20 15.61 -6.58 -6.37
N VAL A 21 15.02 -5.64 -7.11
CA VAL A 21 15.16 -4.20 -6.89
C VAL A 21 13.77 -3.65 -6.55
N TRP A 22 13.65 -2.91 -5.46
CA TRP A 22 12.39 -2.29 -5.07
C TRP A 22 12.36 -0.82 -5.49
N ILE A 23 11.37 -0.45 -6.30
CA ILE A 23 11.12 0.93 -6.71
C ILE A 23 9.91 1.44 -5.93
N PHE A 24 10.10 2.53 -5.20
CA PHE A 24 9.01 3.20 -4.48
C PHE A 24 8.55 4.43 -5.24
N ASP A 25 7.23 4.56 -5.35
CA ASP A 25 6.59 5.75 -5.92
C ASP A 25 6.99 7.03 -5.20
N GLY A 26 7.27 8.05 -6.00
CA GLY A 26 7.48 9.43 -5.56
C GLY A 26 6.18 10.19 -5.38
N LYS A 27 6.20 11.49 -5.71
CA LYS A 27 4.99 12.32 -5.70
C LYS A 27 4.12 11.97 -6.91
N PRO A 28 2.81 11.74 -6.74
CA PRO A 28 1.94 11.52 -7.89
C PRO A 28 1.91 12.76 -8.79
N PRO A 29 2.03 12.60 -10.12
CA PRO A 29 1.97 13.71 -11.06
C PRO A 29 0.57 14.34 -11.08
N GLN A 30 0.49 15.67 -11.27
CA GLN A 30 -0.78 16.42 -11.21
C GLN A 30 -1.81 15.99 -12.27
N LEU A 31 -1.37 15.34 -13.35
CA LEU A 31 -2.20 14.81 -14.43
C LEU A 31 -3.13 13.65 -13.99
N LYS A 32 -2.94 13.08 -12.79
CA LYS A 32 -3.82 12.04 -12.20
C LYS A 32 -4.88 12.58 -11.23
N SER A 33 -5.16 13.88 -11.23
CA SER A 33 -6.17 14.50 -10.36
C SER A 33 -7.58 13.89 -10.53
N GLY A 34 -7.96 13.50 -11.74
CA GLY A 34 -9.25 12.85 -12.04
C GLY A 34 -9.40 11.46 -11.40
N GLU A 35 -8.35 10.64 -11.43
CA GLU A 35 -8.37 9.30 -10.80
C GLU A 35 -8.23 9.38 -9.28
N LEU A 36 -7.47 10.37 -8.79
CA LEU A 36 -7.43 10.70 -7.37
C LEU A 36 -8.82 11.12 -6.85
N ALA A 37 -9.57 11.92 -7.62
CA ALA A 37 -10.94 12.31 -7.28
C ALA A 37 -11.88 11.09 -7.27
N ARG A 38 -11.78 10.21 -8.27
CA ARG A 38 -12.57 8.95 -8.31
C ARG A 38 -12.26 8.03 -7.13
N ARG A 39 -10.98 7.86 -6.76
CA ARG A 39 -10.57 7.13 -5.55
C ARG A 39 -11.02 7.81 -4.26
N THR A 40 -11.06 9.14 -4.23
CA THR A 40 -11.50 9.88 -3.03
C THR A 40 -13.02 9.78 -2.85
N SER A 41 -13.80 9.85 -3.93
CA SER A 41 -15.25 9.60 -3.92
C SER A 41 -15.57 8.17 -3.48
N ALA A 42 -14.89 7.16 -4.05
CA ALA A 42 -15.06 5.76 -3.63
C ALA A 42 -14.69 5.54 -2.15
N ARG A 43 -13.71 6.30 -1.62
CA ARG A 43 -13.34 6.27 -0.20
C ARG A 43 -14.36 6.93 0.71
N SER A 44 -15.01 8.00 0.29
CA SER A 44 -16.07 8.63 1.08
C SER A 44 -17.21 7.64 1.27
N LYS A 45 -17.67 7.05 0.16
CA LYS A 45 -18.72 6.01 0.18
C LYS A 45 -18.34 4.83 1.07
N ALA A 46 -17.13 4.29 0.94
CA ALA A 46 -16.67 3.19 1.78
C ALA A 46 -16.53 3.55 3.28
N LYS A 47 -16.28 4.83 3.62
CA LYS A 47 -16.29 5.29 5.01
C LYS A 47 -17.70 5.41 5.57
N GLU A 48 -18.64 5.91 4.76
CA GLU A 48 -20.06 5.99 5.13
C GLU A 48 -20.65 4.59 5.32
N GLU A 49 -20.35 3.65 4.41
CA GLU A 49 -20.73 2.24 4.53
C GLU A 49 -20.12 1.57 5.77
N LEU A 50 -18.85 1.87 6.10
CA LEU A 50 -18.23 1.34 7.32
C LEU A 50 -18.89 1.92 8.59
N LYS A 51 -19.27 3.19 8.59
CA LYS A 51 -19.96 3.81 9.74
C LYS A 51 -21.36 3.21 9.93
N ALA A 52 -22.10 3.03 8.84
CA ALA A 52 -23.40 2.35 8.86
C ALA A 52 -23.28 0.88 9.31
N ALA A 53 -22.25 0.17 8.86
CA ALA A 53 -21.99 -1.22 9.28
C ALA A 53 -21.54 -1.33 10.76
N GLN A 54 -20.87 -0.31 11.30
CA GLN A 54 -20.55 -0.21 12.72
C GLN A 54 -21.79 0.05 13.58
N GLU A 55 -22.74 0.86 13.09
CA GLU A 55 -24.03 1.11 13.76
C GLU A 55 -24.97 -0.11 13.68
N SER A 56 -24.89 -0.93 12.62
CA SER A 56 -25.71 -2.14 12.47
C SER A 56 -25.14 -3.39 13.17
N GLY A 57 -23.90 -3.33 13.68
CA GLY A 57 -23.29 -4.42 14.47
C GLY A 57 -22.91 -5.68 13.69
N SER A 58 -22.91 -5.64 12.34
CA SER A 58 -22.52 -6.79 11.50
C SER A 58 -21.00 -6.93 11.44
N VAL A 59 -20.44 -7.83 12.24
CA VAL A 59 -18.99 -8.06 12.38
C VAL A 59 -18.33 -8.47 11.04
N GLU A 60 -19.05 -9.21 10.20
CA GLU A 60 -18.55 -9.70 8.91
C GLU A 60 -18.40 -8.58 7.87
N ASP A 61 -19.37 -7.66 7.84
CA ASP A 61 -19.31 -6.50 6.96
C ASP A 61 -18.22 -5.52 7.40
N ILE A 62 -18.03 -5.34 8.72
CA ILE A 62 -16.97 -4.50 9.27
C ILE A 62 -15.58 -4.99 8.80
N ASP A 63 -15.29 -6.29 8.86
CA ASP A 63 -14.00 -6.84 8.40
C ASP A 63 -13.81 -6.64 6.89
N LYS A 64 -14.89 -6.81 6.10
CA LYS A 64 -14.88 -6.63 4.65
C LYS A 64 -14.60 -5.17 4.26
N PHE A 65 -15.23 -4.21 4.93
CA PHE A 65 -15.01 -2.79 4.70
C PHE A 65 -13.64 -2.33 5.24
N GLN A 66 -13.19 -2.88 6.38
CA GLN A 66 -11.84 -2.62 6.92
C GLN A 66 -10.75 -3.04 5.94
N LYS A 67 -10.87 -4.21 5.30
CA LYS A 67 -9.90 -4.67 4.28
C LYS A 67 -9.78 -3.69 3.10
N ARG A 68 -10.89 -3.07 2.68
CA ARG A 68 -10.91 -2.06 1.60
C ARG A 68 -10.28 -0.73 2.02
N LEU A 69 -10.30 -0.41 3.31
CA LEU A 69 -9.77 0.84 3.88
C LEU A 69 -8.29 0.78 4.26
N VAL A 70 -7.63 -0.39 4.16
CA VAL A 70 -6.20 -0.52 4.47
C VAL A 70 -5.37 0.32 3.50
N LYS A 71 -5.02 1.53 3.94
CA LYS A 71 -4.09 2.42 3.26
C LYS A 71 -2.70 2.24 3.84
N VAL A 72 -1.72 2.04 2.98
CA VAL A 72 -0.32 2.10 3.40
C VAL A 72 0.01 3.54 3.78
N THR A 73 0.45 3.74 5.02
CA THR A 73 0.82 5.07 5.53
C THR A 73 2.25 5.42 5.10
N ARG A 74 2.57 6.73 5.05
CA ARG A 74 3.94 7.18 4.72
C ARG A 74 4.99 6.63 5.70
N SER A 75 4.64 6.51 6.99
CA SER A 75 5.50 5.90 8.00
C SER A 75 5.77 4.42 7.70
N GLN A 76 4.74 3.65 7.32
CA GLN A 76 4.93 2.24 6.92
C GLN A 76 5.85 2.11 5.70
N ASN A 77 5.79 3.03 4.74
CA ASN A 77 6.72 3.06 3.61
C ASN A 77 8.16 3.36 4.05
N ALA A 78 8.35 4.29 4.99
CA ALA A 78 9.67 4.60 5.53
C ALA A 78 10.28 3.40 6.26
N ASP A 79 9.48 2.71 7.08
CA ASP A 79 9.89 1.50 7.80
C ASP A 79 10.23 0.36 6.84
N ALA A 80 9.44 0.20 5.77
CA ALA A 80 9.69 -0.78 4.71
C ALA A 80 11.01 -0.50 3.96
N LYS A 81 11.29 0.76 3.62
CA LYS A 81 12.56 1.17 2.99
C LYS A 81 13.74 0.88 3.92
N LYS A 82 13.60 1.18 5.22
CA LYS A 82 14.64 0.89 6.22
C LYS A 82 14.92 -0.61 6.32
N LEU A 83 13.87 -1.44 6.37
CA LEU A 83 14.00 -2.89 6.40
C LEU A 83 14.71 -3.44 5.15
N LEU A 84 14.33 -2.98 3.95
CA LEU A 84 14.95 -3.43 2.70
C LEU A 84 16.43 -3.03 2.62
N ARG A 85 16.78 -1.82 3.06
CA ARG A 85 18.17 -1.36 3.15
C ARG A 85 19.00 -2.22 4.11
N LEU A 86 18.43 -2.61 5.25
CA LEU A 86 19.09 -3.51 6.21
C LEU A 86 19.28 -4.93 5.66
N MET A 87 18.39 -5.39 4.79
CA MET A 87 18.53 -6.67 4.10
C MET A 87 19.54 -6.64 2.93
N GLY A 88 20.16 -5.48 2.65
CA GLY A 88 21.09 -5.32 1.53
C GLY A 88 20.41 -5.28 0.15
N VAL A 89 19.09 -5.05 0.11
CA VAL A 89 18.33 -4.99 -1.14
C VAL A 89 18.30 -3.54 -1.64
N PRO A 90 18.64 -3.28 -2.92
CA PRO A 90 18.61 -1.93 -3.46
C PRO A 90 17.18 -1.37 -3.49
N VAL A 91 17.05 -0.15 -2.97
CA VAL A 91 15.80 0.61 -2.92
C VAL A 91 15.98 1.89 -3.73
N VAL A 92 15.15 2.06 -4.76
CA VAL A 92 15.14 3.25 -5.62
C VAL A 92 13.86 4.04 -5.36
N GLU A 93 13.99 5.36 -5.27
CA GLU A 93 12.83 6.27 -5.17
C GLU A 93 12.64 6.92 -6.53
N ALA A 94 11.51 6.61 -7.19
CA ALA A 94 11.21 7.19 -8.49
C ALA A 94 10.76 8.65 -8.31
N PRO A 95 11.15 9.57 -9.21
CA PRO A 95 10.64 10.95 -9.20
C PRO A 95 9.14 11.02 -9.58
N GLY A 96 8.61 9.98 -10.23
CA GLY A 96 7.19 9.79 -10.57
C GLY A 96 6.62 8.46 -10.07
N GLU A 97 5.48 8.03 -10.62
CA GLU A 97 4.92 6.69 -10.38
C GLU A 97 5.75 5.62 -11.09
N ALA A 98 5.98 4.50 -10.42
CA ALA A 98 6.84 3.37 -10.75
C ALA A 98 6.22 2.43 -11.80
N GLU A 99 5.01 2.74 -12.28
CA GLU A 99 4.33 2.05 -13.39
C GLU A 99 4.39 2.87 -14.68
N ALA A 100 5.54 3.47 -14.98
CA ALA A 100 5.84 3.97 -16.31
C ALA A 100 6.34 2.84 -17.22
#